data_AF-A0A6L4YJQ8-F1
#
_entry.id   AF-A0A6L4YJQ8-F1
#
_cell.length_a   1.000
_cell.length_b   1.000
_cell.length_c   1.000
_cell.angle_alpha   90.00
_cell.angle_beta   90.00
_cell.angle_gamma   90.00
#
_symmetry.space_group_name_H-M   'P 1'
#
loop_
_entity.id
_entity.type
_entity.pdbx_description
1 polymer ?
#
loop_
_entity_poly.entity_id
_entity_poly.type
_entity_poly.pdbx_seq_one_letter_code
_entity_poly.pdbx_strand_id
1 'polypeptide(L)'
;MRYYRSPNQNSIPYRMETKTAKTPRAMLDRDAWIKGAIAILAEHGAERLRVEVLAKRLGVTKGSFYWHFKDRRDLLDAVLNLWKEGRIRDIRKQTQAQPGGEAAALLHTIEVYASARNRKGIAIEAAVRDWARRDPQAVAVVEEVDAERLACACRLFLACGIKEEEAQARSLMLYAYVFGVSLMRCGGFTSNIEALKAWIAERIAR
;
A
#
# COMPACT_ATOMS: atom_id res chain seq x y z
N MET A 1 -63.96 -69.37 -12.62
CA MET A 1 -63.59 -68.59 -13.83
C MET A 1 -62.60 -67.52 -13.39
N ARG A 2 -61.30 -67.67 -13.68
CA ARG A 2 -60.57 -67.03 -14.81
C ARG A 2 -60.61 -65.49 -14.72
N TYR A 3 -59.55 -64.68 -14.70
CA TYR A 3 -58.08 -64.81 -14.76
C TYR A 3 -57.44 -63.49 -14.26
N TYR A 4 -56.22 -63.60 -13.75
CA TYR A 4 -55.08 -62.64 -13.67
C TYR A 4 -55.10 -61.33 -14.49
N ARG A 5 -54.56 -60.25 -13.89
CA ARG A 5 -53.27 -59.60 -14.30
C ARG A 5 -52.92 -58.36 -13.44
N SER A 6 -51.86 -58.49 -12.62
CA SER A 6 -50.77 -57.49 -12.58
C SER A 6 -49.78 -57.89 -13.71
N PRO A 7 -48.92 -57.02 -14.28
CA PRO A 7 -48.24 -55.88 -13.65
C PRO A 7 -48.06 -54.63 -14.57
N ASN A 8 -47.60 -53.49 -14.04
CA ASN A 8 -46.25 -53.02 -14.34
C ASN A 8 -45.89 -51.76 -13.55
N GLN A 9 -44.81 -51.86 -12.79
CA GLN A 9 -43.99 -50.76 -12.31
C GLN A 9 -43.38 -50.05 -13.52
N ASN A 10 -43.64 -48.75 -13.67
CA ASN A 10 -42.66 -47.84 -14.25
C ASN A 10 -42.94 -46.43 -13.71
N SER A 11 -42.53 -46.22 -12.46
CA SER A 11 -42.38 -44.90 -11.87
C SER A 11 -41.26 -44.16 -12.62
N ILE A 12 -41.63 -43.22 -13.48
CA ILE A 12 -40.71 -42.20 -13.98
C ILE A 12 -40.30 -41.37 -12.76
N PRO A 13 -39.02 -41.34 -12.34
CA PRO A 13 -38.62 -40.43 -11.30
C PRO A 13 -38.69 -39.01 -11.88
N TYR A 14 -39.55 -38.17 -11.29
CA TYR A 14 -39.49 -36.73 -11.46
C TYR A 14 -38.10 -36.27 -10.98
N ARG A 15 -37.18 -36.06 -11.92
CA ARG A 15 -35.85 -35.50 -11.65
C ARG A 15 -36.08 -34.05 -11.21
N MET A 16 -36.17 -33.82 -9.91
CA MET A 16 -35.95 -32.49 -9.35
C MET A 16 -34.53 -32.09 -9.73
N GLU A 17 -34.39 -31.25 -10.75
CA GLU A 17 -33.17 -30.46 -10.92
C GLU A 17 -33.01 -29.65 -9.64
N THR A 18 -32.12 -30.11 -8.77
CA THR A 18 -31.61 -29.34 -7.66
C THR A 18 -31.01 -28.08 -8.25
N LYS A 19 -31.76 -26.96 -8.18
CA LYS A 19 -31.22 -25.61 -8.35
C LYS A 19 -30.00 -25.54 -7.45
N THR A 20 -28.82 -25.47 -8.05
CA THR A 20 -27.58 -25.20 -7.35
C THR A 20 -27.80 -23.91 -6.55
N ALA A 21 -27.81 -24.04 -5.23
CA ALA A 21 -27.85 -22.89 -4.34
C ALA A 21 -26.67 -22.01 -4.71
N LYS A 22 -26.93 -20.81 -5.26
CA LYS A 22 -25.90 -19.80 -5.49
C LYS A 22 -25.24 -19.58 -4.14
N THR A 23 -23.96 -19.93 -4.03
CA THR A 23 -23.11 -19.54 -2.91
C THR A 23 -23.36 -18.06 -2.65
N PRO A 24 -23.72 -17.63 -1.42
CA PRO A 24 -23.94 -16.23 -1.13
C PRO A 24 -22.70 -15.47 -1.58
N ARG A 25 -22.89 -14.57 -2.55
CA ARG A 25 -21.81 -13.78 -3.14
C ARG A 25 -21.13 -13.08 -1.97
N ALA A 26 -19.90 -13.48 -1.64
CA ALA A 26 -19.20 -12.98 -0.47
C ALA A 26 -19.28 -11.45 -0.48
N MET A 27 -20.02 -10.90 0.49
CA MET A 27 -20.19 -9.47 0.60
C MET A 27 -18.81 -8.93 1.01
N LEU A 28 -18.17 -8.18 0.11
CA LEU A 28 -16.89 -7.58 0.42
C LEU A 28 -17.07 -6.61 1.59
N ASP A 29 -16.15 -6.65 2.55
CA ASP A 29 -16.11 -5.69 3.64
C ASP A 29 -15.48 -4.37 3.20
N ARG A 30 -15.59 -3.34 4.05
CA ARG A 30 -15.01 -2.01 3.79
C ARG A 30 -13.51 -2.09 3.50
N ASP A 31 -12.78 -2.97 4.18
CA ASP A 31 -11.34 -3.17 3.99
C ASP A 31 -10.98 -3.70 2.60
N ALA A 32 -11.75 -4.65 2.07
CA ALA A 32 -11.53 -5.17 0.73
C ALA A 32 -11.70 -4.08 -0.34
N TRP A 33 -12.66 -3.18 -0.16
CA TRP A 33 -12.82 -2.00 -1.02
C TRP A 33 -11.60 -1.07 -0.96
N ILE A 34 -11.11 -0.74 0.24
CA ILE A 34 -9.95 0.14 0.41
C ILE A 34 -8.68 -0.51 -0.18
N LYS A 35 -8.45 -1.79 0.08
CA LYS A 35 -7.30 -2.54 -0.48
C LYS A 35 -7.35 -2.61 -2.01
N GLY A 36 -8.54 -2.85 -2.57
CA GLY A 36 -8.76 -2.79 -4.02
C GLY A 36 -8.50 -1.40 -4.60
N ALA A 37 -8.91 -0.35 -3.90
CA ALA A 37 -8.67 1.04 -4.28
C ALA A 37 -7.19 1.41 -4.27
N ILE A 38 -6.41 0.95 -3.29
CA ILE A 38 -4.94 1.13 -3.26
C ILE A 38 -4.27 0.47 -4.47
N ALA A 39 -4.75 -0.71 -4.90
CA ALA A 39 -4.20 -1.37 -6.09
C ALA A 39 -4.46 -0.55 -7.37
N ILE A 40 -5.67 -0.02 -7.53
CA ILE A 40 -5.98 0.89 -8.65
C ILE A 40 -5.15 2.17 -8.57
N LEU A 41 -5.03 2.76 -7.38
CA LEU A 41 -4.22 3.97 -7.16
C LEU A 41 -2.78 3.77 -7.64
N ALA A 42 -2.15 2.65 -7.28
CA ALA A 42 -0.78 2.33 -7.67
C ALA A 42 -0.59 2.15 -9.19
N GLU A 43 -1.60 1.64 -9.89
CA GLU A 43 -1.54 1.34 -11.32
C GLU A 43 -1.95 2.52 -12.21
N HIS A 44 -2.86 3.36 -11.71
CA HIS A 44 -3.64 4.26 -12.55
C HIS A 44 -3.80 5.67 -11.97
N GLY A 45 -3.33 5.92 -10.75
CA GLY A 45 -3.49 7.19 -10.05
C GLY A 45 -4.90 7.43 -9.50
N ALA A 46 -5.04 8.46 -8.66
CA ALA A 46 -6.28 8.76 -7.94
C ALA A 46 -7.44 9.19 -8.87
N GLU A 47 -7.14 9.81 -10.02
CA GLU A 47 -8.15 10.26 -10.98
C GLU A 47 -8.94 9.10 -11.59
N ARG A 48 -8.30 7.94 -11.77
CA ARG A 48 -8.92 6.74 -12.34
C ARG A 48 -9.63 5.88 -11.29
N LEU A 49 -9.49 6.21 -10.01
CA LEU A 49 -10.20 5.55 -8.92
C LEU A 49 -11.66 6.02 -8.88
N ARG A 50 -12.50 5.43 -9.74
CA ARG A 50 -13.96 5.64 -9.79
C ARG A 50 -14.69 4.45 -9.19
N VAL A 51 -15.87 4.68 -8.61
CA VAL A 51 -16.66 3.65 -7.93
C VAL A 51 -16.99 2.49 -8.88
N GLU A 52 -17.36 2.79 -10.13
CA GLU A 52 -17.71 1.81 -11.15
C GLU A 52 -16.50 0.95 -11.54
N VAL A 53 -15.33 1.57 -11.68
CA VAL A 53 -14.07 0.88 -12.02
C VAL A 53 -13.69 -0.07 -10.89
N LEU A 54 -13.79 0.39 -9.65
CA LEU A 54 -13.49 -0.42 -8.47
C LEU A 54 -14.49 -1.57 -8.29
N ALA A 55 -15.79 -1.31 -8.39
CA ALA A 55 -16.83 -2.33 -8.30
C ALA A 55 -16.64 -3.42 -9.36
N LYS A 56 -16.36 -3.02 -10.62
CA LYS A 56 -16.05 -3.94 -11.72
C LYS A 56 -14.82 -4.79 -11.41
N ARG A 57 -13.74 -4.18 -10.92
CA ARG A 57 -12.50 -4.88 -10.53
C ARG A 57 -12.75 -5.89 -9.41
N LEU A 58 -13.61 -5.54 -8.47
CA LEU A 58 -13.94 -6.36 -7.30
C LEU A 58 -15.03 -7.41 -7.57
N GLY A 59 -15.65 -7.44 -8.76
CA GLY A 59 -16.69 -8.41 -9.12
C GLY A 59 -18.04 -8.19 -8.41
N VAL A 60 -18.26 -6.99 -7.87
CA VAL A 60 -19.44 -6.59 -7.09
C VAL A 60 -20.22 -5.47 -7.79
N THR A 61 -21.41 -5.12 -7.29
CA THR A 61 -22.25 -4.09 -7.90
C THR A 61 -21.88 -2.70 -7.38
N LYS A 62 -22.17 -1.65 -8.16
CA LYS A 62 -22.10 -0.27 -7.65
C LYS A 62 -23.00 -0.06 -6.43
N GLY A 63 -24.17 -0.70 -6.41
CA GLY A 63 -25.09 -0.62 -5.28
C GLY A 63 -24.44 -1.10 -3.98
N SER A 64 -23.58 -2.13 -4.03
CA SER A 64 -22.96 -2.65 -2.81
C SER A 64 -21.92 -1.71 -2.20
N PHE A 65 -21.38 -0.75 -2.97
CA PHE A 65 -20.46 0.26 -2.48
C PHE A 65 -21.08 1.14 -1.40
N TYR A 66 -22.34 1.54 -1.59
CA TYR A 66 -23.01 2.51 -0.72
C TYR A 66 -23.40 1.95 0.66
N TRP A 67 -23.28 0.64 0.88
CA TRP A 67 -23.33 0.07 2.24
C TRP A 67 -22.09 0.37 3.06
N HIS A 68 -20.97 0.61 2.39
CA HIS A 68 -19.68 0.81 3.05
C HIS A 68 -19.24 2.26 3.04
N PHE A 69 -19.55 3.03 1.98
CA PHE A 69 -19.10 4.41 1.83
C PHE A 69 -20.24 5.33 1.46
N LYS A 70 -20.24 6.54 2.02
CA LYS A 70 -21.22 7.58 1.67
C LYS A 70 -21.10 7.98 0.20
N ASP A 71 -19.87 8.21 -0.25
CA ASP A 71 -19.55 8.68 -1.59
C ASP A 71 -18.11 8.33 -1.94
N ARG A 72 -17.65 8.78 -3.13
CA ARG A 72 -16.27 8.59 -3.57
C ARG A 72 -15.28 9.27 -2.64
N ARG A 73 -15.61 10.40 -2.02
CA ARG A 73 -14.67 11.11 -1.14
C ARG A 73 -14.40 10.31 0.12
N ASP A 74 -15.42 9.71 0.74
CA ASP A 74 -15.24 8.81 1.89
C ASP A 74 -14.28 7.64 1.57
N LEU A 75 -14.38 7.05 0.37
CA LEU A 75 -13.41 6.03 -0.06
C LEU A 75 -11.99 6.60 -0.18
N LEU A 76 -11.83 7.76 -0.81
CA LEU A 76 -10.53 8.39 -1.01
C LEU A 76 -9.86 8.72 0.32
N ASP A 77 -10.62 9.24 1.28
CA ASP A 77 -10.15 9.57 2.61
C ASP A 77 -9.72 8.31 3.38
N ALA A 78 -10.50 7.24 3.26
CA ALA A 78 -10.15 5.94 3.83
C ALA A 78 -8.86 5.34 3.22
N VAL A 79 -8.65 5.53 1.91
CA VAL A 79 -7.41 5.12 1.22
C VAL A 79 -6.21 5.91 1.72
N LEU A 80 -6.33 7.24 1.86
CA LEU A 80 -5.28 8.09 2.41
C LEU A 80 -4.95 7.70 3.85
N ASN A 81 -5.95 7.46 4.69
CA ASN A 81 -5.74 7.02 6.07
C ASN A 81 -5.04 5.66 6.15
N LEU A 82 -5.48 4.66 5.36
CA LEU A 82 -4.84 3.35 5.34
C LEU A 82 -3.37 3.45 4.89
N TRP A 83 -3.10 4.28 3.88
CA TRP A 83 -1.73 4.55 3.44
C TRP A 83 -0.90 5.24 4.53
N LYS A 84 -1.43 6.30 5.15
CA LYS A 84 -0.78 7.07 6.23
C LYS A 84 -0.37 6.16 7.38
N GLU A 85 -1.33 5.43 7.94
CA GLU A 85 -1.08 4.53 9.06
C GLU A 85 -0.09 3.42 8.70
N GLY A 86 -0.23 2.84 7.50
CA GLY A 86 0.69 1.83 6.99
C GLY A 86 2.11 2.37 6.79
N ARG A 87 2.27 3.64 6.40
CA ARG A 87 3.59 4.28 6.28
C ARG A 87 4.19 4.65 7.61
N ILE A 88 3.44 5.30 8.48
CA ILE A 88 3.92 5.64 9.82
C ILE A 88 4.36 4.38 10.59
N ARG A 89 3.58 3.29 10.52
CA ARG A 89 3.98 2.01 11.13
C ARG A 89 5.30 1.48 10.58
N ASP A 90 5.45 1.46 9.26
CA ASP A 90 6.66 0.94 8.62
C ASP A 90 7.89 1.83 8.90
N ILE A 91 7.73 3.16 8.85
CA ILE A 91 8.77 4.13 9.19
C ILE A 91 9.25 3.86 10.62
N ARG A 92 8.34 3.86 11.60
CA ARG A 92 8.67 3.63 13.00
C ARG A 92 9.38 2.29 13.20
N LYS A 93 8.92 1.23 12.54
CA LYS A 93 9.55 -0.09 12.61
C LYS A 93 10.97 -0.08 12.04
N GLN A 94 11.20 0.60 10.92
CA GLN A 94 12.52 0.67 10.27
C GLN A 94 13.52 1.52 11.07
N THR A 95 13.02 2.55 11.76
CA THR A 95 13.85 3.46 12.55
C THR A 95 13.90 3.08 14.04
N GLN A 96 13.51 1.86 14.40
CA GLN A 96 13.71 1.33 15.74
C GLN A 96 15.13 0.80 15.88
N ALA A 97 15.79 1.18 16.97
CA ALA A 97 17.12 0.70 17.33
C ALA A 97 17.17 0.33 18.81
N GLN A 98 17.95 -0.69 19.13
CA GLN A 98 18.41 -0.90 20.50
C GLN A 98 19.55 0.07 20.79
N PRO A 99 19.80 0.43 22.06
CA PRO A 99 20.92 1.30 22.43
C PRO A 99 22.24 0.82 21.81
N GLY A 100 22.92 1.69 21.06
CA GLY A 100 24.16 1.38 20.34
C GLY A 100 23.97 0.81 18.92
N GLY A 101 22.72 0.63 18.47
CA GLY A 101 22.35 0.14 17.13
C GLY A 101 21.87 1.22 16.16
N GLU A 102 21.92 2.49 16.54
CA GLU A 102 21.27 3.60 15.82
C GLU A 102 21.90 3.86 14.45
N ALA A 103 23.23 3.81 14.36
CA ALA A 103 23.95 3.95 13.09
C ALA A 103 23.59 2.81 12.12
N ALA A 104 23.46 1.58 12.63
CA ALA A 104 23.03 0.44 11.83
C ALA A 104 21.56 0.59 11.37
N ALA A 105 20.69 1.14 12.22
CA ALA A 105 19.30 1.42 11.84
C ALA A 105 19.19 2.51 10.76
N LEU A 106 20.04 3.55 10.80
CA LEU A 106 20.14 4.57 9.75
C LEU A 106 20.56 3.97 8.41
N LEU A 107 21.65 3.20 8.40
CA LEU A 107 22.13 2.50 7.21
C LEU A 107 21.06 1.56 6.64
N HIS A 108 20.44 0.75 7.51
CA HIS A 108 19.36 -0.15 7.13
C HIS A 108 18.17 0.60 6.52
N THR A 109 17.79 1.74 7.10
CA THR A 109 16.72 2.59 6.57
C THR A 109 17.05 3.06 5.15
N ILE A 110 18.27 3.59 4.93
CA ILE A 110 18.71 4.04 3.61
C ILE A 110 18.67 2.88 2.60
N GLU A 111 19.20 1.72 2.97
CA GLU A 111 19.24 0.54 2.09
C GLU A 111 17.85 0.03 1.71
N VAL A 112 16.95 -0.10 2.69
CA VAL A 112 15.58 -0.60 2.45
C VAL A 112 14.85 0.27 1.44
N TYR A 113 14.94 1.60 1.62
CA TYR A 113 14.28 2.56 0.76
C TYR A 113 14.98 2.73 -0.60
N ALA A 114 16.31 2.63 -0.67
CA ALA A 114 17.06 2.69 -1.93
C ALA A 114 17.03 1.39 -2.74
N SER A 115 16.56 0.28 -2.14
CA SER A 115 16.46 -1.02 -2.82
C SER A 115 15.27 -1.07 -3.79
N ALA A 116 15.50 -1.64 -4.97
CA ALA A 116 14.45 -1.87 -5.97
C ALA A 116 13.45 -2.98 -5.59
N ARG A 117 13.58 -3.58 -4.39
CA ARG A 117 12.77 -4.73 -3.94
C ARG A 117 11.34 -4.32 -3.57
N ASN A 118 11.08 -3.04 -3.29
CA ASN A 118 9.77 -2.53 -2.89
C ASN A 118 9.00 -1.82 -4.03
N ARG A 119 8.94 -2.41 -5.23
CA ARG A 119 8.31 -1.76 -6.41
C ARG A 119 6.87 -1.32 -6.17
N LYS A 120 6.07 -2.15 -5.48
CA LYS A 120 4.67 -1.83 -5.18
C LYS A 120 4.54 -0.67 -4.20
N GLY A 121 5.35 -0.64 -3.14
CA GLY A 121 5.38 0.47 -2.19
C GLY A 121 5.80 1.78 -2.85
N ILE A 122 6.82 1.74 -3.72
CA ILE A 122 7.30 2.89 -4.50
C ILE A 122 6.19 3.42 -5.43
N ALA A 123 5.48 2.54 -6.13
CA ALA A 123 4.38 2.94 -7.01
C ALA A 123 3.23 3.61 -6.24
N ILE A 124 2.87 3.08 -5.06
CA ILE A 124 1.85 3.68 -4.19
C ILE A 124 2.32 5.04 -3.68
N GLU A 125 3.55 5.15 -3.19
CA GLU A 125 4.14 6.42 -2.72
C GLU A 125 4.11 7.49 -3.82
N ALA A 126 4.53 7.13 -5.04
CA ALA A 126 4.51 8.01 -6.19
C ALA A 126 3.08 8.44 -6.56
N ALA A 127 2.12 7.52 -6.52
CA ALA A 127 0.72 7.83 -6.83
C ALA A 127 0.08 8.76 -5.79
N VAL A 128 0.37 8.58 -4.50
CA VAL A 128 -0.11 9.48 -3.43
C VAL A 128 0.54 10.87 -3.57
N ARG A 129 1.84 10.94 -3.89
CA ARG A 129 2.52 12.23 -4.12
C ARG A 129 2.02 12.95 -5.36
N ASP A 130 1.71 12.24 -6.44
CA ASP A 130 1.06 12.86 -7.61
C ASP A 130 -0.34 13.37 -7.26
N TRP A 131 -1.11 12.61 -6.47
CA TRP A 131 -2.42 13.05 -5.99
C TRP A 131 -2.32 14.32 -5.14
N ALA A 132 -1.34 14.41 -4.23
CA ALA A 132 -1.09 15.60 -3.41
C ALA A 132 -0.83 16.87 -4.25
N ARG A 133 -0.44 16.77 -5.52
CA ARG A 133 -0.27 17.97 -6.38
C ARG A 133 -1.58 18.72 -6.65
N ARG A 134 -2.74 18.08 -6.44
CA ARG A 134 -4.06 18.60 -6.84
C ARG A 134 -5.12 18.48 -5.74
N ASP A 135 -4.81 17.92 -4.58
CA ASP A 135 -5.76 17.64 -3.51
C ASP A 135 -5.22 18.07 -2.13
N PRO A 136 -5.80 19.11 -1.50
CA PRO A 136 -5.33 19.62 -0.20
C PRO A 136 -5.32 18.60 0.93
N GLN A 137 -6.24 17.62 0.93
CA GLN A 137 -6.27 16.59 1.96
C GLN A 137 -5.14 15.58 1.76
N ALA A 138 -4.82 15.25 0.51
CA ALA A 138 -3.67 14.42 0.22
C ALA A 138 -2.35 15.14 0.57
N VAL A 139 -2.27 16.47 0.39
CA VAL A 139 -1.13 17.28 0.88
C VAL A 139 -0.96 17.11 2.38
N ALA A 140 -2.00 17.39 3.17
CA ALA A 140 -1.94 17.29 4.63
C ALA A 140 -1.51 15.89 5.09
N VAL A 141 -2.05 14.84 4.46
CA VAL A 141 -1.67 13.46 4.77
C VAL A 141 -0.22 13.15 4.42
N VAL A 142 0.30 13.65 3.28
CA VAL A 142 1.72 13.50 2.91
C VAL A 142 2.61 14.25 3.90
N GLU A 143 2.24 15.47 4.30
CA GLU A 143 2.98 16.27 5.28
C GLU A 143 3.07 15.57 6.63
N GLU A 144 1.98 14.96 7.12
CA GLU A 144 1.99 14.16 8.35
C GLU A 144 2.99 12.98 8.28
N VAL A 145 3.01 12.26 7.16
CA VAL A 145 3.93 11.12 6.99
C VAL A 145 5.37 11.60 6.86
N ASP A 146 5.62 12.68 6.12
CA ASP A 146 6.96 13.24 5.94
C ASP A 146 7.50 13.87 7.25
N ALA A 147 6.64 14.45 8.08
CA ALA A 147 7.01 14.90 9.43
C ALA A 147 7.45 13.72 10.32
N GLU A 148 6.71 12.59 10.30
CA GLU A 148 7.11 11.40 11.05
C GLU A 148 8.43 10.82 10.53
N ARG A 149 8.64 10.79 9.20
CA ARG A 149 9.92 10.36 8.57
C ARG A 149 11.09 11.15 9.14
N LEU A 150 11.02 12.47 9.03
CA LEU A 150 12.09 13.37 9.46
C LEU A 150 12.31 13.29 10.98
N ALA A 151 11.24 13.23 11.77
CA ALA A 151 11.34 13.10 13.22
C ALA A 151 12.00 11.78 13.65
N CYS A 152 11.64 10.66 13.01
CA CYS A 152 12.24 9.35 13.27
C CYS A 152 13.74 9.32 12.93
N ALA A 153 14.13 9.82 11.76
CA ALA A 153 15.54 9.88 11.37
C ALA A 153 16.34 10.82 12.29
N CYS A 154 15.78 11.98 12.63
CA CYS A 154 16.43 12.95 13.50
C CYS A 154 16.72 12.35 14.89
N ARG A 155 15.76 11.60 15.46
CA ARG A 155 15.97 10.89 16.73
C ARG A 155 17.13 9.89 16.67
N LEU A 156 17.31 9.18 15.56
CA LEU A 156 18.44 8.26 15.41
C LEU A 156 19.78 9.01 15.34
N PHE A 157 19.86 10.10 14.58
CA PHE A 157 21.07 10.92 14.50
C PHE A 157 21.44 11.53 15.86
N LEU A 158 20.46 12.07 16.59
CA LEU A 158 20.65 12.59 17.94
C LEU A 158 21.18 11.51 18.89
N ALA A 159 20.65 10.29 18.81
CA ALA A 159 21.11 9.16 19.60
C ALA A 159 22.52 8.68 19.23
N CYS A 160 22.98 8.95 18.00
CA CYS A 160 24.39 8.81 17.62
C CYS A 160 25.31 9.93 18.15
N GLY A 161 24.76 10.90 18.89
CA GLY A 161 25.53 12.04 19.44
C GLY A 161 25.70 13.21 18.47
N ILE A 162 24.99 13.21 17.34
CA ILE A 162 25.00 14.32 16.38
C ILE A 162 24.19 15.49 16.96
N LYS A 163 24.65 16.73 16.77
CA LYS A 163 23.96 17.94 17.23
C LYS A 163 22.65 18.15 16.46
N GLU A 164 21.69 18.81 17.09
CA GLU A 164 20.33 18.95 16.56
C GLU A 164 20.26 19.54 15.13
N GLU A 165 20.94 20.67 14.87
CA GLU A 165 20.94 21.30 13.54
C GLU A 165 21.49 20.34 12.46
N GLU A 166 22.56 19.62 12.78
CA GLU A 166 23.18 18.65 11.87
C GLU A 166 22.31 17.40 11.71
N ALA A 167 21.66 16.93 12.78
CA ALA A 167 20.73 15.80 12.76
C ALA A 167 19.51 16.10 11.86
N GLN A 168 18.97 17.32 11.93
CA GLN A 168 17.90 17.78 11.05
C GLN A 168 18.35 17.81 9.58
N ALA A 169 19.52 18.42 9.30
CA ALA A 169 20.07 18.47 7.95
C ALA A 169 20.32 17.07 7.36
N ARG A 170 20.91 16.16 8.14
CA ARG A 170 21.16 14.77 7.73
C ARG A 170 19.87 13.98 7.53
N SER A 171 18.83 14.22 8.33
CA SER A 171 17.50 13.63 8.14
C SER A 171 16.91 14.03 6.80
N LEU A 172 17.04 15.31 6.42
CA LEU A 172 16.61 15.79 5.12
C LEU A 172 17.46 15.18 3.99
N MET A 173 18.78 15.13 4.14
CA MET A 173 19.68 14.50 3.16
C MET A 173 19.34 13.04 2.92
N LEU A 174 19.04 12.28 3.98
CA LEU A 174 18.63 10.89 3.92
C LEU A 174 17.41 10.71 3.02
N TYR A 175 16.32 11.42 3.30
CA TYR A 175 15.08 11.26 2.55
C TYR A 175 15.14 11.90 1.16
N ALA A 176 15.88 12.99 0.97
CA ALA A 176 16.14 13.54 -0.35
C ALA A 176 16.88 12.54 -1.25
N TYR A 177 17.90 11.87 -0.71
CA TYR A 177 18.64 10.82 -1.40
C TYR A 177 17.74 9.62 -1.73
N VAL A 178 17.02 9.10 -0.74
CA VAL A 178 16.08 7.98 -0.91
C VAL A 178 15.05 8.26 -2.00
N PHE A 179 14.39 9.42 -1.97
CA PHE A 179 13.40 9.77 -2.98
C PHE A 179 14.05 9.97 -4.34
N GLY A 180 15.19 10.67 -4.41
CA GLY A 180 15.95 10.86 -5.65
C GLY A 180 16.29 9.53 -6.31
N VAL A 181 16.89 8.59 -5.57
CA VAL A 181 17.24 7.26 -6.08
C VAL A 181 16.01 6.46 -6.52
N SER A 182 14.88 6.61 -5.83
CA SER A 182 13.64 5.90 -6.19
C SER A 182 13.04 6.37 -7.53
N LEU A 183 13.33 7.62 -7.94
CA LEU A 183 12.85 8.23 -9.19
C LEU A 183 13.85 8.11 -10.33
N MET A 184 15.14 8.05 -10.02
CA MET A 184 16.21 7.99 -11.01
C MET A 184 16.43 6.58 -11.56
N ARG A 185 16.71 6.49 -12.87
CA ARG A 185 17.16 5.26 -13.52
C ARG A 185 18.69 5.22 -13.59
N CYS A 186 19.33 4.93 -12.46
CA CYS A 186 20.79 4.98 -12.34
C CYS A 186 21.54 3.80 -13.00
N GLY A 187 20.85 2.81 -13.55
CA GLY A 187 21.47 1.58 -14.05
C GLY A 187 22.48 1.77 -15.19
N GLY A 188 22.41 2.87 -15.94
CA GLY A 188 23.36 3.20 -17.00
C GLY A 188 24.50 4.13 -16.57
N PHE A 189 24.51 4.61 -15.32
CA PHE A 189 25.47 5.63 -14.88
C PHE A 189 26.83 5.05 -14.49
N THR A 190 26.86 3.86 -13.89
CA THR A 190 28.08 3.19 -13.42
C THR A 190 27.92 1.67 -13.48
N SER A 191 29.04 0.95 -13.63
CA SER A 191 29.07 -0.51 -13.61
C SER A 191 28.76 -1.11 -12.25
N ASN A 192 28.87 -0.34 -11.15
CA ASN A 192 28.57 -0.79 -9.80
C ASN A 192 27.78 0.25 -9.00
N ILE A 193 26.49 0.39 -9.33
CA ILE A 193 25.60 1.35 -8.68
C ILE A 193 25.38 1.04 -7.20
N GLU A 194 25.41 -0.23 -6.80
CA GLU A 194 25.18 -0.64 -5.42
C GLU A 194 26.34 -0.22 -4.50
N ALA A 195 27.60 -0.31 -4.98
CA ALA A 195 28.74 0.20 -4.23
C ALA A 195 28.68 1.73 -4.04
N LEU A 196 28.25 2.47 -5.07
CA LEU A 196 28.06 3.92 -4.96
C LEU A 196 26.96 4.26 -3.94
N LYS A 197 25.84 3.51 -3.96
CA LYS A 197 24.76 3.71 -2.99
C LYS A 197 25.21 3.47 -1.55
N ALA A 198 25.98 2.41 -1.32
CA ALA A 198 26.55 2.09 -0.01
C ALA A 198 27.49 3.21 0.47
N TRP A 199 28.37 3.69 -0.41
CA TRP A 199 29.28 4.80 -0.10
C TRP A 199 28.53 6.08 0.31
N ILE A 200 27.46 6.42 -0.41
CA ILE A 200 26.61 7.59 -0.06
C ILE A 200 25.90 7.35 1.28
N ALA A 201 25.35 6.15 1.50
CA ALA A 201 24.65 5.81 2.74
C ALA A 201 25.56 5.98 3.96
N GLU A 202 26.81 5.53 3.88
CA GLU A 202 27.80 5.74 4.95
C GLU A 202 28.07 7.21 5.24
N ARG A 203 28.11 8.08 4.22
CA ARG A 203 28.34 9.52 4.42
C ARG A 203 27.13 10.27 4.97
N ILE A 204 25.93 9.77 4.71
CA ILE A 204 24.72 10.29 5.34
C ILE A 204 24.69 9.87 6.82
N ALA A 205 25.05 8.62 7.12
CA ALA A 205 24.94 8.03 8.46
C ALA A 205 26.05 8.44 9.46
N ARG A 206 27.27 8.78 9.00
CA ARG A 206 28.41 9.22 9.84
C ARG A 206 28.47 10.72 10.01
#